data_AF-H9BUE4-F1
#
_entry.id   AF-H9BUE4-F1
#
_cell.length_a   1.000
_cell.length_b   1.000
_cell.length_c   1.000
_cell.angle_alpha   90.00
_cell.angle_beta   90.00
_cell.angle_gamma   90.00
#
_symmetry.space_group_name_H-M   'P 1'
#
loop_
_entity.id
_entity.type
_entity.pdbx_description
1 polymer ?
#
loop_
_entity_poly.entity_id
_entity_poly.type
_entity_poly.pdbx_seq_one_letter_code
_entity_poly.pdbx_strand_id
1 'polypeptide(L)'
;LVISMIPDDITFTGICYSHRVFIALNEKPNATAILCGGTYRAKSDAFYDANNPSALDSLNPRKVFISASGVHEHFGVSWFNPDD
;
A
#
# COMPACT_ATOMS: atom_id res chain seq x y z
N LEU A 1 -3.53 10.53 5.63
CA LEU A 1 -3.09 9.55 4.61
C LEU A 1 -3.47 10.10 3.25
N VAL A 2 -2.75 9.79 2.16
CA VAL A 2 -3.13 10.28 0.81
C VAL A 2 -4.58 9.94 0.45
N ILE A 3 -5.08 8.79 0.93
CA ILE A 3 -6.48 8.35 0.71
C ILE A 3 -7.50 9.39 1.15
N SER A 4 -7.27 10.13 2.24
CA SER A 4 -8.23 11.13 2.72
C SER A 4 -8.37 12.32 1.76
N MET A 5 -7.43 12.50 0.84
CA MET A 5 -7.47 13.54 -0.19
C MET A 5 -8.16 13.08 -1.48
N ILE A 6 -8.49 11.79 -1.62
CA ILE A 6 -9.24 11.29 -2.76
C ILE A 6 -10.72 11.64 -2.55
N PRO A 7 -11.37 12.38 -3.46
CA PRO A 7 -12.80 12.71 -3.36
C PRO A 7 -13.69 11.46 -3.25
N ASP A 8 -14.77 11.55 -2.48
CA ASP A 8 -15.64 10.41 -2.18
C ASP A 8 -16.47 9.94 -3.38
N ASP A 9 -16.67 10.79 -4.38
CA ASP A 9 -17.39 10.50 -5.63
C ASP A 9 -16.54 9.68 -6.63
N ILE A 10 -15.25 9.48 -6.37
CA ILE A 10 -14.38 8.69 -7.24
C ILE A 10 -14.52 7.20 -6.91
N THR A 11 -14.87 6.40 -7.92
CA THR A 11 -14.81 4.94 -7.85
C THR A 11 -13.41 4.43 -8.17
N PHE A 12 -12.81 3.66 -7.27
CA PHE A 12 -11.47 3.09 -7.50
C PHE A 12 -11.21 1.82 -6.70
N THR A 13 -10.15 1.11 -7.07
CA THR A 13 -9.60 0.00 -6.30
C THR A 13 -8.28 0.45 -5.67
N GLY A 14 -8.18 0.36 -4.34
CA GLY A 14 -6.95 0.60 -3.59
C GLY A 14 -6.30 -0.72 -3.22
N ILE A 15 -4.99 -0.83 -3.47
CA ILE A 15 -4.18 -2.01 -3.10
C ILE A 15 -3.13 -1.55 -2.09
N CYS A 16 -2.95 -2.27 -1.00
CA CYS A 16 -2.02 -1.88 0.04
C CYS A 16 -1.50 -3.07 0.86
N TYR A 17 -0.39 -2.84 1.58
CA TYR A 17 0.12 -3.73 2.63
C TYR A 17 -0.13 -3.16 4.04
N SER A 18 -0.30 -1.84 4.16
CA SER A 18 -0.48 -1.19 5.47
C SER A 18 -1.89 -1.39 6.00
N HIS A 19 -1.97 -1.78 7.27
CA HIS A 19 -3.22 -1.97 8.00
C HIS A 19 -4.02 -0.66 8.08
N ARG A 20 -3.41 0.45 8.49
CA ARG A 20 -4.08 1.77 8.53
C ARG A 20 -4.57 2.25 7.17
N VAL A 21 -3.84 1.97 6.11
CA VAL A 21 -4.24 2.29 4.74
C VAL A 21 -5.47 1.47 4.34
N PHE A 22 -5.50 0.19 4.69
CA PHE A 22 -6.66 -0.68 4.45
C PHE A 22 -7.93 -0.19 5.15
N ILE A 23 -7.83 0.20 6.43
CA ILE A 23 -8.96 0.78 7.17
C ILE A 23 -9.46 2.06 6.49
N ALA A 24 -8.56 2.98 6.15
CA ALA A 24 -8.93 4.22 5.48
C ALA A 24 -9.54 4.02 4.08
N LEU A 25 -9.14 2.96 3.36
CA LEU A 25 -9.79 2.58 2.10
C LEU A 25 -11.22 2.06 2.35
N ASN A 26 -11.43 1.24 3.38
CA ASN A 26 -12.77 0.71 3.70
C ASN A 26 -13.76 1.80 4.17
N GLU A 27 -13.26 2.93 4.67
CA GLU A 27 -14.09 4.08 5.02
C GLU A 27 -14.56 4.88 3.79
N LYS A 28 -13.98 4.65 2.61
CA LYS A 28 -14.37 5.34 1.38
C LYS A 28 -15.56 4.65 0.72
N PRO A 29 -16.66 5.37 0.45
CA PRO A 29 -17.92 4.76 -0.01
C PRO A 29 -17.80 4.08 -1.39
N ASN A 30 -16.90 4.58 -2.24
CA ASN A 30 -16.71 4.11 -3.62
C ASN A 30 -15.35 3.42 -3.84
N ALA A 31 -14.69 2.98 -2.76
CA ALA A 31 -13.42 2.26 -2.86
C ALA A 31 -13.62 0.76 -2.67
N THR A 32 -12.96 -0.04 -3.50
CA THR A 32 -12.69 -1.45 -3.21
C THR A 32 -11.29 -1.57 -2.62
N ALA A 33 -11.16 -2.14 -1.42
CA ALA A 33 -9.86 -2.32 -0.76
C ALA A 33 -9.32 -3.74 -0.97
N ILE A 34 -8.06 -3.85 -1.40
CA ILE A 34 -7.30 -5.09 -1.46
C ILE A 34 -6.12 -4.97 -0.50
N LEU A 35 -6.09 -5.84 0.50
CA LEU A 35 -4.94 -6.02 1.38
C LEU A 35 -4.07 -7.16 0.82
N CYS A 36 -2.86 -6.84 0.38
CA CYS A 36 -1.85 -7.84 0.12
C CYS A 36 -1.42 -8.40 1.49
N GLY A 37 -2.05 -9.51 1.89
CA GLY A 37 -2.00 -10.07 3.23
C GLY A 37 -0.66 -10.70 3.60
N GLY A 38 -0.73 -11.72 4.46
CA GLY A 38 0.43 -12.39 5.05
C GLY A 38 0.44 -12.27 6.56
N THR A 39 1.63 -12.24 7.14
CA THR A 39 1.80 -12.08 8.59
C THR A 39 1.81 -10.59 8.94
N TYR A 40 1.06 -10.22 9.98
CA TYR A 40 1.05 -8.86 10.49
C TYR A 40 2.38 -8.52 11.18
N ARG A 41 3.02 -7.44 10.75
CA ARG A 41 4.24 -6.87 11.32
C ARG A 41 3.88 -5.64 12.13
N ALA A 42 3.91 -5.78 13.45
CA ALA A 42 3.48 -4.72 14.37
C ALA A 42 4.32 -3.43 14.27
N LYS A 43 5.61 -3.54 13.91
CA LYS A 43 6.51 -2.38 13.84
C LYS A 43 6.17 -1.44 12.68
N SER A 44 5.87 -2.00 11.52
CA SER A 44 5.49 -1.26 10.31
C SER A 44 3.98 -1.11 10.14
N ASP A 45 3.18 -1.74 11.01
CA ASP A 45 1.71 -1.77 10.93
C ASP A 45 1.25 -2.20 9.52
N ALA A 46 1.88 -3.27 9.04
CA ALA A 46 1.72 -3.78 7.68
C ALA A 46 1.68 -5.31 7.67
N PHE A 47 1.10 -5.86 6.62
CA PHE A 47 1.08 -7.29 6.35
C PHE A 47 2.14 -7.60 5.30
N TYR A 48 2.83 -8.73 5.43
CA TYR A 48 3.77 -9.19 4.42
C TYR A 48 3.80 -10.71 4.37
N ASP A 49 3.85 -11.26 3.16
CA ASP A 49 4.13 -12.67 2.91
C ASP A 49 5.36 -12.77 2.00
N ALA A 50 6.48 -13.22 2.58
CA ALA A 50 7.73 -13.37 1.83
C ALA A 50 7.73 -14.61 0.93
N ASN A 51 6.83 -15.56 1.18
CA ASN A 51 6.89 -16.89 0.60
C ASN A 51 5.85 -17.10 -0.50
N ASN A 52 4.88 -16.20 -0.64
CA ASN A 52 3.81 -16.30 -1.63
C ASN A 52 3.74 -15.06 -2.52
N PRO A 53 3.34 -15.23 -3.79
CA PRO A 53 3.01 -14.10 -4.66
C PRO A 53 1.90 -13.25 -4.05
N SER A 54 2.05 -11.94 -4.19
CA SER A 54 1.07 -10.96 -3.77
C SER A 54 0.03 -10.70 -4.87
N ALA A 55 -1.13 -10.16 -4.49
CA ALA A 55 -2.10 -9.69 -5.47
C ALA A 55 -1.50 -8.62 -6.42
N LEU A 56 -0.48 -7.86 -5.97
CA LEU A 56 0.22 -6.88 -6.80
C LEU A 56 0.94 -7.53 -8.00
N ASP A 57 1.37 -8.79 -7.89
CA ASP A 57 2.08 -9.48 -8.98
C ASP A 57 1.17 -9.78 -10.19
N SER A 58 -0.15 -9.76 -9.98
CA SER A 58 -1.16 -10.01 -11.02
C SER A 58 -1.97 -8.78 -11.42
N LEU A 59 -1.74 -7.64 -10.76
CA LEU A 59 -2.48 -6.40 -10.97
C LEU A 59 -1.59 -5.37 -11.67
N ASN A 60 -2.20 -4.45 -12.42
CA ASN A 60 -1.50 -3.37 -13.09
C ASN A 60 -1.99 -2.00 -12.59
N PRO A 61 -1.49 -1.50 -11.44
CA PRO A 61 -1.95 -0.25 -10.85
C PRO A 61 -1.70 0.95 -11.77
N ARG A 62 -2.71 1.82 -11.92
CA ARG A 62 -2.57 3.04 -12.76
C ARG A 62 -1.82 4.17 -12.08
N LYS A 63 -1.76 4.15 -10.74
CA LYS A 63 -1.11 5.16 -9.90
C LYS A 63 -0.53 4.47 -8.68
N VAL A 64 0.60 4.95 -8.20
CA VAL A 64 1.24 4.45 -6.99
C VAL A 64 1.64 5.61 -6.09
N PHE A 65 1.46 5.43 -4.78
CA PHE A 65 1.89 6.37 -3.75
C PHE A 65 2.82 5.61 -2.81
N ILE A 66 4.10 5.99 -2.77
CA ILE A 66 5.14 5.28 -2.03
C ILE A 66 5.84 6.29 -1.12
N SER A 67 5.96 5.98 0.16
CA SER A 67 6.87 6.68 1.05
C SER A 67 8.30 6.18 0.82
N ALA A 68 9.24 7.09 0.61
CA ALA A 68 10.64 6.75 0.36
C ALA A 68 11.55 7.47 1.37
N SER A 69 12.62 6.79 1.78
CA SER A 69 13.71 7.39 2.57
C SER A 69 14.67 8.19 1.67
N GLY A 70 14.72 7.85 0.38
CA GLY A 70 15.52 8.55 -0.61
C GLY A 70 15.04 8.28 -2.02
N VAL A 71 15.42 9.17 -2.94
CA VAL A 71 15.23 9.00 -4.38
C VAL A 71 16.57 9.21 -5.04
N HIS A 72 16.97 8.28 -5.89
CA HIS A 72 18.20 8.35 -6.67
C HIS A 72 17.87 8.32 -8.15
N GLU A 73 18.50 9.20 -8.94
CA GLU A 73 18.22 9.36 -10.36
C GLU A 73 18.36 8.05 -11.15
N HIS A 74 19.39 7.26 -10.84
CA HIS A 74 19.65 5.99 -11.54
C HIS A 74 19.01 4.75 -10.88
N PHE A 75 18.77 4.77 -9.57
CA PHE A 75 18.38 3.55 -8.81
C PHE A 75 16.94 3.61 -8.28
N GLY A 76 16.25 4.73 -8.48
CA GLY A 76 14.86 4.90 -8.09
C GLY A 76 14.68 5.18 -6.59
N VAL A 77 13.54 4.72 -6.05
CA VAL A 77 13.13 4.97 -4.67
C VAL A 77 13.79 3.96 -3.73
N SER A 78 14.35 4.45 -2.63
CA SER A 78 14.87 3.60 -1.55
C SER A 78 14.01 3.74 -0.30
N TRP A 79 13.90 2.65 0.42
CA TRP A 79 13.33 2.62 1.75
C TRP A 79 14.23 1.76 2.63
N PHE A 80 14.40 2.18 3.88
CA PHE A 80 15.27 1.49 4.82
C PHE A 80 14.62 1.49 6.19
N ASN A 81 14.37 0.30 6.71
CA ASN A 81 14.03 0.05 8.10
C ASN A 81 14.94 -1.06 8.60
N PRO A 82 15.97 -0.75 9.41
CA PRO A 82 16.96 -1.73 9.86
C PRO A 82 16.38 -2.85 10.74
N ASP A 83 15.14 -2.69 11.18
CA ASP A 83 14.46 -3.56 12.11
C ASP A 83 13.24 -4.29 11.49
N ASP A 84 13.06 -4.22 10.16
CA ASP A 84 12.07 -5.01 9.39
C ASP A 84 12.76 -6.16 8.63
#